data_AF-F2I636-F1
#
_entry.id   AF-F2I636-F1
#
_cell.length_a   1.000
_cell.length_b   1.000
_cell.length_c   1.000
_cell.angle_alpha   90.00
_cell.angle_beta   90.00
_cell.angle_gamma   90.00
#
_symmetry.space_group_name_H-M   'P 1'
#
loop_
_entity.id
_entity.type
_entity.pdbx_description
1 polymer ?
#
loop_
_entity_poly.entity_id
_entity_poly.type
_entity_poly.pdbx_seq_one_letter_code
_entity_poly.pdbx_strand_id
1 'polypeptide(L)'
;MTFVAANGDDQEAIEIRYEDENIWLTQKMMAALYDVSVSAINQHLKKIFDDNELDENSVIKKYLITANDGKSYNTKHYNLQAIIAVGFKVNNERAVQFRKWANQIVKDFTIKGWAMDDERLKNSGTKLTKDYFEKLLVKIREIRLSERRFYQKITDIYATSLDYDPSAKATKRFFAAIQNKLHYAIHGKTAAELIVDRANHKTKNMGLTTWEGSPDSKIHKYDVVVAKNYLNEEELNQMQRIVSSYLDMAELQAERHIPMTMEDWEKRLNGFLQLWDKEILNDAGKVSAALAKKHAESEFEKYRIIQDRLYKSDFDKFLELENDTKKLEE
;
A
#
# COMPACT_ATOMS: atom_id res chain seq x y z
N MET A 1 -6.25 -6.22 -19.89
CA MET A 1 -6.38 -7.54 -19.22
C MET A 1 -5.00 -8.20 -19.11
N THR A 2 -4.14 -7.68 -18.23
CA THR A 2 -2.83 -8.29 -17.92
C THR A 2 -2.89 -9.13 -16.64
N PHE A 3 -3.92 -8.91 -15.81
CA PHE A 3 -4.09 -9.53 -14.49
C PHE A 3 -4.28 -11.05 -14.48
N VAL A 4 -4.73 -11.65 -15.57
CA VAL A 4 -5.08 -13.08 -15.59
C VAL A 4 -3.97 -13.94 -16.23
N ALA A 5 -2.98 -13.31 -16.88
CA ALA A 5 -1.92 -14.04 -17.60
C ALA A 5 -0.65 -14.29 -16.78
N ALA A 6 -0.57 -13.86 -15.52
CA ALA A 6 0.63 -13.95 -14.70
C ALA A 6 0.40 -14.74 -13.41
N ASN A 7 -0.07 -15.98 -13.54
CA ASN A 7 0.13 -17.01 -12.52
C ASN A 7 1.23 -17.93 -13.04
N GLY A 8 2.46 -17.70 -12.61
CA GLY A 8 3.58 -18.61 -12.86
C GLY A 8 3.41 -19.90 -12.06
N ASP A 9 3.67 -21.03 -12.70
CA ASP A 9 3.87 -22.38 -12.13
C ASP A 9 2.80 -22.94 -11.16
N ASP A 10 1.61 -22.36 -11.09
CA ASP A 10 0.47 -22.97 -10.39
C ASP A 10 -0.32 -23.86 -11.35
N GLN A 11 -0.66 -25.09 -10.92
CA GLN A 11 -1.55 -26.01 -11.65
C GLN A 11 -2.98 -25.43 -11.84
N GLU A 12 -3.26 -24.26 -11.29
CA GLU A 12 -4.45 -23.42 -11.55
C GLU A 12 -4.19 -22.33 -12.61
N ALA A 13 -3.37 -22.61 -13.64
CA ALA A 13 -3.20 -21.72 -14.76
C ALA A 13 -4.57 -21.39 -15.39
N ILE A 14 -4.98 -20.12 -15.28
CA ILE A 14 -6.25 -19.63 -15.82
C ILE A 14 -6.09 -19.53 -17.34
N GLU A 15 -6.55 -20.55 -18.06
CA GLU A 15 -6.44 -20.60 -19.52
C GLU A 15 -7.45 -19.63 -20.17
N ILE A 16 -7.02 -18.40 -20.44
CA ILE A 16 -7.79 -17.45 -21.23
C ILE A 16 -7.83 -17.96 -22.67
N ARG A 17 -9.02 -18.32 -23.15
CA ARG A 17 -9.19 -18.78 -24.52
C ARG A 17 -9.29 -17.60 -25.47
N TYR A 18 -8.40 -17.58 -26.47
CA TYR A 18 -8.48 -16.68 -27.62
C TYR A 18 -8.93 -17.48 -28.84
N GLU A 19 -10.07 -17.11 -29.42
CA GLU A 19 -10.67 -17.79 -30.57
C GLU A 19 -11.51 -16.78 -31.35
N ASP A 20 -11.41 -16.81 -32.68
CA ASP A 20 -12.12 -15.91 -33.61
C ASP A 20 -11.92 -14.42 -33.27
N GLU A 21 -10.67 -14.03 -33.00
CA GLU A 21 -10.30 -12.67 -32.60
C GLU A 21 -11.00 -12.16 -31.33
N ASN A 22 -11.50 -13.07 -30.51
CA ASN A 22 -12.25 -12.76 -29.30
C ASN A 22 -11.68 -13.47 -28.08
N ILE A 23 -11.97 -12.90 -26.90
CA ILE A 23 -11.57 -13.45 -25.61
C ILE A 23 -12.77 -14.10 -24.97
N TRP A 24 -12.58 -15.32 -24.48
CA TRP A 24 -13.64 -16.14 -23.90
C TRP A 24 -13.29 -16.47 -22.45
N LEU A 25 -14.17 -16.09 -21.53
CA LEU A 25 -14.02 -16.35 -20.09
C LEU A 25 -15.21 -17.14 -19.54
N THR A 26 -14.95 -18.03 -18.59
CA THR A 26 -16.02 -18.65 -17.79
C THR A 26 -16.54 -17.68 -16.73
N GLN A 27 -17.69 -17.98 -16.13
CA GLN A 27 -18.22 -17.21 -15.00
C GLN A 27 -17.25 -17.21 -13.80
N LYS A 28 -16.55 -18.33 -13.56
CA LYS A 28 -15.51 -18.44 -12.52
C LYS A 28 -14.35 -17.49 -12.80
N MET A 29 -13.93 -17.38 -14.06
CA MET A 29 -12.84 -16.47 -14.45
C MET A 29 -13.29 -15.01 -14.38
N MET A 30 -14.51 -14.68 -14.80
CA MET A 30 -15.05 -13.32 -14.64
C MET A 30 -15.19 -12.93 -13.16
N ALA A 31 -15.59 -13.87 -12.31
CA ALA A 31 -15.64 -13.70 -10.86
C ALA A 31 -14.26 -13.35 -10.28
N ALA A 32 -13.22 -14.07 -10.71
CA ALA A 32 -11.84 -13.76 -10.31
C ALA A 32 -11.34 -12.42 -10.88
N LEU A 33 -11.62 -12.12 -12.15
CA LEU A 33 -11.24 -10.88 -12.81
C LEU A 33 -11.81 -9.65 -12.08
N TYR A 34 -13.10 -9.71 -11.74
CA TYR A 34 -13.80 -8.59 -11.11
C TYR A 34 -13.84 -8.68 -9.58
N ASP A 35 -13.24 -9.69 -8.96
CA ASP A 35 -13.27 -9.91 -7.50
C ASP A 35 -14.70 -9.88 -6.92
N VAL A 36 -15.55 -10.76 -7.45
CA VAL A 36 -16.93 -10.96 -6.98
C VAL A 36 -17.27 -12.44 -6.99
N SER A 37 -18.37 -12.82 -6.34
CA SER A 37 -18.83 -14.21 -6.38
C SER A 37 -19.34 -14.60 -7.78
N VAL A 38 -19.23 -15.88 -8.12
CA VAL A 38 -19.85 -16.44 -9.34
C VAL A 38 -21.37 -16.18 -9.36
N SER A 39 -22.02 -16.18 -8.20
CA SER A 39 -23.44 -15.83 -8.08
C SER A 39 -23.73 -14.40 -8.53
N ALA A 40 -22.88 -13.43 -8.14
CA ALA A 40 -23.01 -12.04 -8.58
C ALA A 40 -22.83 -11.92 -10.10
N ILE A 41 -21.84 -12.61 -10.68
CA ILE A 41 -21.66 -12.66 -12.14
C ILE A 41 -22.91 -13.19 -12.83
N ASN A 42 -23.51 -14.27 -12.32
CA ASN A 42 -24.73 -14.85 -12.87
C ASN A 42 -25.92 -13.89 -12.80
N GLN A 43 -26.07 -13.15 -11.69
CA GLN A 43 -27.10 -12.12 -11.55
C GLN A 43 -26.91 -10.99 -12.57
N HIS A 44 -25.67 -10.52 -12.76
CA HIS A 44 -25.37 -9.48 -13.76
C HIS A 44 -25.64 -9.95 -15.19
N LEU A 45 -25.19 -11.15 -15.56
CA LEU A 45 -25.44 -11.74 -16.88
C LEU A 45 -26.94 -11.91 -17.15
N LYS A 46 -27.69 -12.43 -16.16
CA LYS A 46 -29.14 -12.56 -16.27
C LYS A 46 -29.79 -11.20 -16.55
N LYS A 47 -29.43 -10.17 -15.76
CA LYS A 47 -29.96 -8.83 -15.96
C LYS A 47 -29.61 -8.24 -17.33
N ILE A 48 -28.40 -8.45 -17.82
CA ILE A 48 -27.95 -7.99 -19.15
C ILE A 48 -28.82 -8.58 -20.26
N PHE A 49 -29.16 -9.87 -20.16
CA PHE A 49 -30.03 -10.53 -21.14
C PHE A 49 -31.50 -10.12 -20.98
N ASP A 50 -32.00 -10.02 -19.74
CA ASP A 50 -33.37 -9.58 -19.44
C ASP A 50 -33.62 -8.14 -19.94
N ASP A 51 -32.62 -7.26 -19.80
CA ASP A 51 -32.65 -5.87 -20.26
C ASP A 51 -32.42 -5.74 -21.79
N ASN A 52 -32.22 -6.87 -22.52
CA ASN A 52 -31.87 -6.93 -23.95
C ASN A 52 -30.62 -6.10 -24.32
N GLU A 53 -29.65 -5.96 -23.42
CA GLU A 53 -28.38 -5.27 -23.72
C GLU A 53 -27.50 -6.12 -24.66
N LEU A 54 -27.59 -7.45 -24.55
CA LEU A 54 -26.90 -8.42 -25.40
C LEU A 54 -27.82 -9.61 -25.73
N ASP A 55 -27.63 -10.22 -26.90
CA ASP A 55 -28.29 -11.49 -27.25
C ASP A 55 -27.47 -12.67 -26.73
N GLU A 56 -28.07 -13.53 -25.90
CA GLU A 56 -27.40 -14.68 -25.27
C GLU A 56 -26.72 -15.59 -26.30
N ASN A 57 -27.33 -15.82 -27.46
CA ASN A 57 -26.80 -16.72 -28.47
C ASN A 57 -25.56 -16.16 -29.19
N SER A 58 -25.38 -14.84 -29.18
CA SER A 58 -24.25 -14.15 -29.83
C SER A 58 -23.00 -14.09 -28.95
N VAL A 59 -23.16 -14.18 -27.63
CA VAL A 59 -22.07 -13.94 -26.67
C VAL A 59 -21.67 -15.17 -25.85
N ILE A 60 -22.34 -16.31 -26.04
CA ILE A 60 -22.05 -17.56 -25.33
C ILE A 60 -21.60 -18.66 -26.28
N LYS A 61 -20.47 -19.30 -25.95
CA LYS A 61 -20.06 -20.59 -26.52
C LYS A 61 -19.97 -21.64 -25.40
N LYS A 62 -20.27 -22.90 -25.74
CA LYS A 62 -20.10 -24.04 -24.82
C LYS A 62 -18.85 -24.80 -25.21
N TYR A 63 -17.95 -24.99 -24.26
CA TYR A 63 -16.74 -25.80 -24.45
C TYR A 63 -16.74 -26.98 -23.48
N LEU A 64 -16.25 -28.13 -23.95
CA LEU A 64 -15.94 -29.26 -23.10
C LEU A 64 -14.69 -28.95 -22.29
N ILE A 65 -14.81 -28.97 -20.96
CA ILE A 65 -13.69 -28.86 -20.03
C ILE A 65 -13.61 -30.17 -19.25
N THR A 66 -12.42 -30.78 -19.20
CA THR A 66 -12.15 -31.91 -18.32
C THR A 66 -11.75 -31.38 -16.96
N ALA A 67 -12.51 -31.72 -15.92
CA ALA A 67 -12.16 -31.35 -14.55
C ALA A 67 -11.11 -32.32 -13.97
N ASN A 68 -10.57 -31.96 -12.80
CA ASN A 68 -9.53 -32.74 -12.11
C ASN A 68 -9.98 -34.15 -11.71
N ASP A 69 -11.29 -34.43 -11.74
CA ASP A 69 -11.87 -35.76 -11.54
C ASP A 69 -11.90 -36.62 -12.82
N GLY A 70 -11.31 -36.12 -13.92
CA GLY A 70 -11.28 -36.79 -15.22
C GLY A 70 -12.59 -36.71 -16.01
N LYS A 71 -13.63 -36.05 -15.48
CA LYS A 71 -14.93 -35.94 -16.16
C LYS A 71 -14.99 -34.67 -17.01
N SER A 72 -15.60 -34.79 -18.18
CA SER A 72 -15.81 -33.66 -19.08
C SER A 72 -17.17 -33.01 -18.88
N TYR A 73 -17.18 -31.69 -18.69
CA TYR A 73 -18.37 -30.87 -18.49
C TYR A 73 -18.48 -29.81 -19.59
N ASN A 74 -19.68 -29.61 -20.10
CA ASN A 74 -19.96 -28.49 -21.00
C ASN A 74 -20.09 -27.19 -20.20
N THR A 75 -19.08 -26.32 -20.31
CA THR A 75 -19.01 -25.05 -19.58
C THR A 75 -19.28 -23.88 -20.49
N LYS A 76 -20.17 -22.98 -20.07
CA LYS A 76 -20.46 -21.72 -20.78
C LYS A 76 -19.26 -20.77 -20.68
N HIS A 77 -18.83 -20.26 -21.82
CA HIS A 77 -17.86 -19.19 -21.94
C HIS A 77 -18.51 -17.97 -22.58
N TYR A 78 -18.10 -16.80 -22.10
CA TYR A 78 -18.66 -15.51 -22.44
C TYR A 78 -17.60 -14.69 -23.17
N ASN A 79 -17.99 -14.09 -24.29
CA ASN A 79 -17.09 -13.31 -25.13
C ASN A 79 -16.74 -11.95 -24.51
N LEU A 80 -15.87 -11.19 -25.17
CA LEU A 80 -15.41 -9.88 -24.69
C LEU A 80 -16.56 -8.88 -24.46
N GLN A 81 -17.62 -8.90 -25.26
CA GLN A 81 -18.77 -7.99 -25.08
C GLN A 81 -19.50 -8.27 -23.77
N ALA A 82 -19.78 -9.55 -23.47
CA ALA A 82 -20.38 -9.94 -22.21
C ALA A 82 -19.47 -9.63 -21.00
N ILE A 83 -18.16 -9.87 -21.14
CA ILE A 83 -17.17 -9.52 -20.10
C ILE A 83 -17.20 -8.01 -19.82
N ILE A 84 -17.16 -7.17 -20.86
CA ILE A 84 -17.22 -5.72 -20.74
C ILE A 84 -18.54 -5.30 -20.07
N ALA A 85 -19.67 -5.80 -20.53
CA ALA A 85 -20.99 -5.45 -19.99
C ALA A 85 -21.08 -5.77 -18.49
N VAL A 86 -20.63 -6.96 -18.07
CA VAL A 86 -20.55 -7.32 -16.65
C VAL A 86 -19.65 -6.35 -15.88
N GLY A 87 -18.48 -6.00 -16.41
CA GLY A 87 -17.57 -5.04 -15.77
C GLY A 87 -18.18 -3.65 -15.53
N PHE A 88 -19.15 -3.23 -16.36
CA PHE A 88 -19.90 -2.00 -16.13
C PHE A 88 -21.02 -2.13 -15.08
N LYS A 89 -21.52 -3.35 -14.82
CA LYS A 89 -22.55 -3.61 -13.79
C LYS A 89 -21.98 -3.91 -12.40
N VAL A 90 -20.75 -4.42 -12.31
CA VAL A 90 -20.10 -4.72 -11.02
C VAL A 90 -19.75 -3.43 -10.28
N ASN A 91 -20.09 -3.35 -8.99
CA ASN A 91 -19.85 -2.16 -8.16
C ASN A 91 -18.81 -2.40 -7.06
N ASN A 92 -17.53 -2.46 -7.45
CA ASN A 92 -16.40 -2.51 -6.52
C ASN A 92 -15.18 -1.75 -7.09
N GLU A 93 -14.08 -1.72 -6.33
CA GLU A 93 -12.88 -0.97 -6.70
C GLU A 93 -12.21 -1.49 -7.99
N ARG A 94 -12.15 -2.82 -8.19
CA ARG A 94 -11.63 -3.42 -9.44
C ARG A 94 -12.46 -3.00 -10.66
N ALA A 95 -13.78 -3.04 -10.56
CA ALA A 95 -14.68 -2.62 -11.63
C ALA A 95 -14.60 -1.10 -11.87
N VAL A 96 -14.36 -0.29 -10.83
CA VAL A 96 -14.07 1.15 -10.99
C VAL A 96 -12.79 1.35 -11.82
N GLN A 97 -11.70 0.63 -11.52
CA GLN A 97 -10.47 0.73 -12.32
C GLN A 97 -10.68 0.28 -13.76
N PHE A 98 -11.40 -0.82 -13.97
CA PHE A 98 -11.81 -1.25 -15.31
C PHE A 98 -12.58 -0.16 -16.07
N ARG A 99 -13.56 0.49 -15.43
CA ARG A 99 -14.35 1.56 -16.06
C ARG A 99 -13.51 2.81 -16.35
N LYS A 100 -12.59 3.18 -15.46
CA LYS A 100 -11.64 4.29 -15.74
C LYS A 100 -10.81 4.00 -16.99
N TRP A 101 -10.26 2.79 -17.08
CA TRP A 101 -9.50 2.34 -18.26
C TRP A 101 -10.37 2.31 -19.52
N ALA A 102 -11.56 1.71 -19.47
CA ALA A 102 -12.47 1.62 -20.61
C ALA A 102 -12.89 3.02 -21.11
N ASN A 103 -13.24 3.93 -20.18
CA ASN A 103 -13.59 5.31 -20.52
C ASN A 103 -12.41 6.07 -21.15
N GLN A 104 -11.17 5.79 -20.75
CA GLN A 104 -9.99 6.37 -21.38
C GLN A 104 -9.84 5.88 -22.83
N ILE A 105 -10.06 4.60 -23.11
CA ILE A 105 -10.06 4.06 -24.47
C ILE A 105 -11.17 4.70 -25.30
N VAL A 106 -12.40 4.75 -24.79
CA VAL A 106 -13.53 5.39 -25.49
C VAL A 106 -13.20 6.84 -25.79
N LYS A 107 -12.68 7.60 -24.82
CA LYS A 107 -12.25 8.99 -25.00
C LYS A 107 -11.17 9.13 -26.07
N ASP A 108 -10.11 8.33 -26.01
CA ASP A 108 -9.01 8.38 -26.96
C ASP A 108 -9.50 8.03 -28.37
N PHE A 109 -10.30 6.98 -28.51
CA PHE A 109 -10.90 6.60 -29.79
C PHE A 109 -11.82 7.69 -30.33
N THR A 110 -12.67 8.30 -29.50
CA THR A 110 -13.59 9.38 -29.93
C THR A 110 -12.84 10.64 -30.34
N ILE A 111 -11.78 11.04 -29.63
CA ILE A 111 -11.05 12.29 -29.92
C ILE A 111 -10.01 12.10 -31.03
N LYS A 112 -9.28 10.99 -31.03
CA LYS A 112 -8.13 10.75 -31.93
C LYS A 112 -8.47 9.86 -33.12
N GLY A 113 -9.57 9.10 -33.07
CA GLY A 113 -9.95 8.12 -34.09
C GLY A 113 -9.31 6.74 -33.91
N TRP A 114 -8.47 6.53 -32.89
CA TRP A 114 -7.82 5.25 -32.59
C TRP A 114 -7.40 5.16 -31.12
N ALA A 115 -7.22 3.93 -30.64
CA ALA A 115 -6.60 3.64 -29.35
C ALA A 115 -5.60 2.48 -29.54
N MET A 116 -4.36 2.66 -29.08
CA MET A 116 -3.31 1.62 -29.09
C MET A 116 -2.65 1.56 -27.73
N ASP A 117 -2.25 0.37 -27.31
CA ASP A 117 -1.36 0.19 -26.17
C ASP A 117 0.09 0.05 -26.68
N ASP A 118 0.74 1.19 -26.95
CA ASP A 118 2.08 1.24 -27.57
C ASP A 118 3.14 0.46 -26.79
N GLU A 119 3.08 0.51 -25.46
CA GLU A 119 4.00 -0.26 -24.60
C GLU A 119 3.81 -1.76 -24.79
N ARG A 120 2.57 -2.22 -24.79
CA ARG A 120 2.27 -3.64 -24.97
C ARG A 120 2.66 -4.11 -26.36
N LEU A 121 2.49 -3.26 -27.38
CA LEU A 121 2.90 -3.55 -28.75
C LEU A 121 4.42 -3.68 -28.88
N LYS A 122 5.19 -2.77 -28.27
CA LYS A 122 6.67 -2.83 -28.25
C LYS A 122 7.20 -4.07 -27.55
N ASN A 123 6.46 -4.59 -26.57
CA ASN A 123 6.88 -5.67 -25.68
C ASN A 123 6.23 -7.02 -26.03
N SER A 124 6.04 -7.30 -27.32
CA SER A 124 5.54 -8.59 -27.83
C SER A 124 4.21 -9.04 -27.20
N GLY A 125 3.32 -8.09 -26.88
CA GLY A 125 1.98 -8.39 -26.38
C GLY A 125 1.85 -8.48 -24.86
N THR A 126 2.89 -8.20 -24.07
CA THR A 126 2.82 -8.13 -22.60
C THR A 126 3.50 -6.89 -22.03
N LYS A 127 3.02 -6.37 -20.90
CA LYS A 127 3.74 -5.32 -20.13
C LYS A 127 4.68 -5.91 -19.08
N LEU A 128 4.52 -7.19 -18.76
CA LEU A 128 5.26 -7.90 -17.73
C LEU A 128 6.45 -8.63 -18.37
N THR A 129 7.37 -7.85 -18.93
CA THR A 129 8.61 -8.38 -19.52
C THR A 129 9.67 -8.63 -18.44
N LYS A 130 10.74 -9.35 -18.81
CA LYS A 130 11.93 -9.46 -17.95
C LYS A 130 12.48 -8.08 -17.56
N ASP A 131 12.56 -7.15 -18.53
CA ASP A 131 12.98 -5.76 -18.31
C ASP A 131 12.07 -5.00 -17.34
N TYR A 132 10.75 -5.26 -17.36
CA TYR A 132 9.83 -4.69 -16.36
C TYR A 132 10.22 -5.12 -14.93
N PHE A 133 10.47 -6.41 -14.71
CA PHE A 133 10.83 -6.93 -13.38
C PHE A 133 12.25 -6.52 -12.95
N GLU A 134 13.20 -6.43 -13.87
CA GLU A 134 14.54 -5.88 -13.61
C GLU A 134 14.45 -4.40 -13.15
N LYS A 135 13.65 -3.57 -13.83
CA LYS A 135 13.39 -2.18 -13.43
C LYS A 135 12.63 -2.07 -12.11
N LEU A 136 11.66 -2.95 -11.88
CA LEU A 136 10.92 -3.01 -10.62
C LEU A 136 11.86 -3.32 -9.45
N LEU A 137 12.75 -4.30 -9.62
CA LEU A 137 13.75 -4.68 -8.62
C LEU A 137 14.69 -3.51 -8.28
N VAL A 138 15.17 -2.78 -9.30
CA VAL A 138 15.99 -1.57 -9.09
C VAL A 138 15.23 -0.53 -8.27
N LYS A 139 13.96 -0.24 -8.61
CA LYS A 139 13.13 0.71 -7.85
C LYS A 139 12.95 0.30 -6.40
N ILE A 140 12.72 -0.98 -6.13
CA ILE A 140 12.55 -1.48 -4.75
C ILE A 140 13.85 -1.32 -3.96
N ARG A 141 15.01 -1.60 -4.58
CA ARG A 141 16.32 -1.40 -3.95
C ARG A 141 16.62 0.08 -3.67
N GLU A 142 16.23 0.99 -4.55
CA GLU A 142 16.30 2.44 -4.29
C GLU A 142 15.45 2.85 -3.09
N ILE A 143 14.22 2.32 -2.97
CA ILE A 143 13.34 2.55 -1.82
C ILE A 143 14.00 2.03 -0.53
N ARG A 144 14.64 0.86 -0.58
CA ARG A 144 15.37 0.29 0.57
C ARG A 144 16.50 1.21 1.03
N LEU A 145 17.32 1.70 0.10
CA LEU A 145 18.49 2.55 0.39
C LEU A 145 18.12 3.97 0.84
N SER A 146 16.90 4.42 0.58
CA SER A 146 16.45 5.77 0.96
C SER A 146 16.52 6.03 2.48
N GLU A 147 16.88 7.24 2.89
CA GLU A 147 16.80 7.69 4.29
C GLU A 147 15.38 8.15 4.71
N ARG A 148 14.39 7.97 3.83
CA ARG A 148 12.99 8.29 4.08
C ARG A 148 12.43 7.56 5.30
N ARG A 149 11.37 8.13 5.87
CA ARG A 149 10.69 7.59 7.05
C ARG A 149 10.16 6.18 6.76
N PHE A 150 10.11 5.34 7.79
CA PHE A 150 9.71 3.93 7.69
C PHE A 150 8.39 3.72 6.90
N TYR A 151 7.32 4.42 7.27
CA TYR A 151 6.04 4.31 6.58
C TYR A 151 6.07 4.82 5.13
N GLN A 152 6.94 5.78 4.79
CA GLN A 152 7.08 6.28 3.42
C GLN A 152 7.64 5.20 2.50
N LYS A 153 8.59 4.38 3.00
CA LYS A 153 9.10 3.25 2.22
C LYS A 153 7.99 2.24 1.89
N ILE A 154 7.11 1.95 2.86
CA ILE A 154 5.97 1.07 2.63
C ILE A 154 4.99 1.65 1.60
N THR A 155 4.72 2.96 1.67
CA THR A 155 3.86 3.62 0.67
C THR A 155 4.50 3.68 -0.72
N ASP A 156 5.83 3.82 -0.78
CA ASP A 156 6.58 3.80 -2.04
C ASP A 156 6.52 2.40 -2.69
N ILE A 157 6.59 1.31 -1.89
CA ILE A 157 6.33 -0.05 -2.38
C ILE A 157 4.89 -0.20 -2.86
N TYR A 158 3.90 0.27 -2.12
CA TYR A 158 2.51 0.25 -2.56
C TYR A 158 2.32 0.99 -3.91
N ALA A 159 3.05 2.09 -4.14
CA ALA A 159 3.01 2.83 -5.41
C ALA A 159 3.60 2.05 -6.61
N THR A 160 4.30 0.93 -6.37
CA THR A 160 4.77 0.03 -7.44
C THR A 160 3.70 -0.91 -7.99
N SER A 161 2.49 -0.90 -7.40
CA SER A 161 1.38 -1.75 -7.84
C SER A 161 1.06 -1.57 -9.32
N LEU A 162 0.66 -2.64 -10.00
CA LEU A 162 0.23 -2.60 -11.40
C LEU A 162 -1.01 -1.72 -11.62
N ASP A 163 -1.92 -1.71 -10.67
CA ASP A 163 -3.17 -0.94 -10.68
C ASP A 163 -3.08 0.34 -9.84
N TYR A 164 -1.86 0.82 -9.53
CA TYR A 164 -1.69 1.98 -8.66
C TYR A 164 -2.46 3.20 -9.17
N ASP A 165 -3.32 3.73 -8.30
CA ASP A 165 -4.10 4.94 -8.55
C ASP A 165 -4.04 5.87 -7.31
N PRO A 166 -3.32 7.01 -7.39
CA PRO A 166 -3.22 7.94 -6.27
C PRO A 166 -4.57 8.60 -5.91
N SER A 167 -5.53 8.62 -6.84
CA SER A 167 -6.86 9.18 -6.61
C SER A 167 -7.82 8.19 -5.94
N ALA A 168 -7.48 6.89 -5.93
CA ALA A 168 -8.35 5.84 -5.42
C ALA A 168 -8.61 5.98 -3.91
N LYS A 169 -9.83 5.60 -3.50
CA LYS A 169 -10.22 5.60 -2.08
C LYS A 169 -9.37 4.61 -1.29
N ALA A 170 -9.07 3.44 -1.85
CA ALA A 170 -8.13 2.46 -1.31
C ALA A 170 -6.78 3.08 -0.96
N THR A 171 -6.14 3.78 -1.90
CA THR A 171 -4.83 4.42 -1.69
C THR A 171 -4.87 5.46 -0.57
N LYS A 172 -5.89 6.32 -0.55
CA LYS A 172 -6.07 7.30 0.52
C LYS A 172 -6.25 6.63 1.89
N ARG A 173 -7.03 5.55 1.95
CA ARG A 173 -7.23 4.74 3.16
C ARG A 173 -5.91 4.10 3.61
N PHE A 174 -5.18 3.49 2.68
CA PHE A 174 -3.90 2.83 2.95
C PHE A 174 -2.87 3.82 3.51
N PHE A 175 -2.70 4.98 2.87
CA PHE A 175 -1.77 6.02 3.33
C PHE A 175 -2.18 6.63 4.67
N ALA A 176 -3.47 6.77 4.94
CA ALA A 176 -3.95 7.25 6.24
C ALA A 176 -3.73 6.21 7.35
N ALA A 177 -3.83 4.92 7.05
CA ALA A 177 -3.77 3.85 8.04
C ALA A 177 -2.34 3.37 8.35
N ILE A 178 -1.40 3.45 7.40
CA ILE A 178 -0.09 2.79 7.51
C ILE A 178 0.71 3.22 8.75
N GLN A 179 0.72 4.52 9.06
CA GLN A 179 1.45 5.03 10.21
C GLN A 179 0.89 4.44 11.51
N ASN A 180 -0.43 4.49 11.69
CA ASN A 180 -1.06 3.95 12.89
C ASN A 180 -0.92 2.43 12.99
N LYS A 181 -0.99 1.69 11.87
CA LYS A 181 -0.74 0.24 11.86
C LYS A 181 0.66 -0.10 12.34
N LEU A 182 1.68 0.62 11.88
CA LEU A 182 3.06 0.39 12.31
C LEU A 182 3.27 0.76 13.78
N HIS A 183 2.74 1.89 14.25
CA HIS A 183 2.83 2.25 15.67
C HIS A 183 2.14 1.20 16.55
N TYR A 184 0.93 0.78 16.17
CA TYR A 184 0.15 -0.19 16.95
C TYR A 184 0.82 -1.57 16.99
N ALA A 185 1.40 -2.02 15.87
CA ALA A 185 2.12 -3.29 15.82
C ALA A 185 3.37 -3.33 16.73
N ILE A 186 3.97 -2.18 17.05
CA ILE A 186 5.18 -2.11 17.87
C ILE A 186 4.83 -2.04 19.36
N HIS A 187 3.91 -1.15 19.74
CA HIS A 187 3.66 -0.81 21.16
C HIS A 187 2.18 -0.72 21.54
N GLY A 188 1.26 -1.18 20.69
CA GLY A 188 -0.17 -1.28 20.97
C GLY A 188 -0.90 0.07 21.03
N LYS A 189 -0.29 1.16 20.54
CA LYS A 189 -0.90 2.49 20.49
C LYS A 189 -0.81 3.06 19.08
N THR A 190 -1.81 3.83 18.67
CA THR A 190 -1.72 4.70 17.50
C THR A 190 -0.68 5.81 17.74
N ALA A 191 -0.28 6.51 16.67
CA ALA A 191 0.66 7.63 16.80
C ALA A 191 0.12 8.72 17.76
N ALA A 192 -1.19 8.99 17.70
CA ALA A 192 -1.84 9.99 18.54
C ALA A 192 -1.91 9.55 20.02
N GLU A 193 -2.25 8.30 20.28
CA GLU A 193 -2.28 7.73 21.64
C GLU A 193 -0.89 7.71 22.27
N LEU A 194 0.15 7.36 21.51
CA LEU A 194 1.53 7.38 21.97
C LEU A 194 1.96 8.78 22.44
N ILE A 195 1.62 9.81 21.65
CA ILE A 195 1.94 11.20 21.99
C ILE A 195 1.22 11.60 23.29
N VAL A 196 -0.07 11.31 23.43
CA VAL A 196 -0.82 11.65 24.66
C VAL A 196 -0.26 10.94 25.88
N ASP A 197 0.15 9.69 25.71
CA ASP A 197 0.70 8.86 26.78
C ASP A 197 2.10 9.32 27.25
N ARG A 198 2.98 9.69 26.30
CA ARG A 198 4.40 9.95 26.60
C ARG A 198 4.78 11.41 26.71
N ALA A 199 4.06 12.33 26.05
CA ALA A 199 4.36 13.75 26.14
C ALA A 199 4.01 14.28 27.54
N ASN A 200 5.05 14.52 28.34
CA ASN A 200 4.90 14.94 29.73
C ASN A 200 6.03 15.89 30.14
N HIS A 201 5.73 17.15 30.46
CA HIS A 201 6.73 18.15 30.86
C HIS A 201 7.51 17.81 32.13
N LYS A 202 7.05 16.84 32.93
CA LYS A 202 7.72 16.42 34.17
C LYS A 202 8.82 15.38 33.93
N THR A 203 8.81 14.69 32.79
CA THR A 203 9.85 13.73 32.44
C THR A 203 11.01 14.41 31.73
N LYS A 204 12.21 13.80 31.80
CA LYS A 204 13.37 14.29 31.06
C LYS A 204 13.02 14.38 29.58
N ASN A 205 13.40 15.48 28.93
CA ASN A 205 13.15 15.72 27.50
C ASN A 205 11.68 15.59 27.09
N MET A 206 10.73 15.83 28.01
CA MET A 206 9.30 15.58 27.79
C MET A 206 8.91 14.14 27.43
N GLY A 207 9.79 13.16 27.67
CA GLY A 207 9.59 11.79 27.20
C GLY A 207 10.06 11.55 25.76
N LEU A 208 10.62 12.56 25.08
CA LEU A 208 11.28 12.39 23.79
C LEU A 208 12.60 11.63 23.98
N THR A 209 12.84 10.69 23.08
CA THR A 209 14.07 9.90 23.00
C THR A 209 14.99 10.43 21.89
N THR A 210 14.42 11.03 20.84
CA THR A 210 15.14 11.63 19.71
C THR A 210 14.40 12.87 19.21
N TRP A 211 15.09 13.89 18.73
CA TRP A 211 14.52 15.07 18.06
C TRP A 211 15.55 15.69 17.11
N GLU A 212 15.18 16.72 16.36
CA GLU A 212 16.13 17.38 15.45
C GLU A 212 17.29 18.03 16.23
N GLY A 213 18.52 17.53 16.02
CA GLY A 213 19.72 17.97 16.73
C GLY A 213 19.94 17.31 18.11
N SER A 214 19.17 16.28 18.44
CA SER A 214 19.37 15.46 19.64
C SER A 214 20.78 14.84 19.70
N PRO A 215 21.41 14.75 20.90
CA PRO A 215 20.87 15.12 22.22
C PRO A 215 21.14 16.57 22.63
N ASP A 216 21.89 17.34 21.84
CA ASP A 216 22.49 18.59 22.29
C ASP A 216 21.66 19.85 21.99
N SER A 217 20.75 19.77 21.01
CA SER A 217 19.87 20.88 20.65
C SER A 217 18.67 21.00 21.59
N LYS A 218 18.08 22.20 21.62
CA LYS A 218 16.77 22.41 22.24
C LYS A 218 15.68 21.62 21.49
N ILE A 219 14.73 21.09 22.26
CA ILE A 219 13.47 20.58 21.73
C ILE A 219 12.64 21.78 21.25
N HIS A 220 12.08 21.66 20.06
CA HIS A 220 11.18 22.64 19.48
C HIS A 220 9.73 22.13 19.44
N LYS A 221 8.80 23.05 19.24
CA LYS A 221 7.37 22.77 19.17
C LYS A 221 7.00 21.77 18.05
N TYR A 222 7.78 21.74 16.97
CA TYR A 222 7.54 20.80 15.88
C TYR A 222 8.07 19.38 16.17
N ASP A 223 8.97 19.22 17.15
CA ASP A 223 9.48 17.91 17.55
C ASP A 223 8.46 17.12 18.37
N VAL A 224 7.69 17.82 19.21
CA VAL A 224 6.74 17.19 20.16
C VAL A 224 5.50 16.60 19.49
N VAL A 225 5.23 16.94 18.22
CA VAL A 225 4.08 16.40 17.47
C VAL A 225 4.45 15.17 16.65
N VAL A 226 5.71 14.75 16.66
CA VAL A 226 6.20 13.61 15.88
C VAL A 226 6.24 12.38 16.77
N ALA A 227 5.30 11.45 16.58
CA ALA A 227 5.19 10.25 17.40
C ALA A 227 6.47 9.38 17.42
N LYS A 228 7.23 9.34 16.32
CA LYS A 228 8.53 8.62 16.25
C LYS A 228 9.51 9.10 17.33
N ASN A 229 9.49 10.38 17.65
CA ASN A 229 10.43 11.01 18.58
C ASN A 229 10.24 10.55 20.03
N TYR A 230 9.15 9.84 20.32
CA TYR A 230 8.84 9.24 21.62
C TYR A 230 9.17 7.76 21.70
N LEU A 231 9.64 7.13 20.62
CA LEU A 231 9.94 5.69 20.58
C LEU A 231 11.28 5.38 21.22
N ASN A 232 11.34 4.36 22.07
CA ASN A 232 12.61 3.91 22.63
C ASN A 232 13.44 3.14 21.56
N GLU A 233 14.70 2.84 21.88
CA GLU A 233 15.62 2.17 20.97
C GLU A 233 15.11 0.79 20.53
N GLU A 234 14.50 0.03 21.45
CA GLU A 234 13.94 -1.29 21.16
C GLU A 234 12.77 -1.17 20.15
N GLU A 235 11.86 -0.24 20.36
CA GLU A 235 10.71 0.03 19.49
C GLU A 235 11.14 0.51 18.10
N LEU A 236 12.15 1.38 18.03
CA LEU A 236 12.73 1.82 16.76
C LEU A 236 13.38 0.66 16.01
N ASN A 237 14.13 -0.19 16.72
CA ASN A 237 14.76 -1.37 16.15
C ASN A 237 13.72 -2.38 15.66
N GLN A 238 12.64 -2.61 16.41
CA GLN A 238 11.53 -3.46 15.98
C GLN A 238 10.83 -2.87 14.74
N MET A 239 10.57 -1.55 14.71
CA MET A 239 9.98 -0.88 13.55
C MET A 239 10.86 -1.00 12.30
N GLN A 240 12.16 -0.83 12.46
CA GLN A 240 13.13 -1.01 11.37
C GLN A 240 13.13 -2.45 10.85
N ARG A 241 13.08 -3.45 11.74
CA ARG A 241 13.01 -4.87 11.34
C ARG A 241 11.74 -5.17 10.54
N ILE A 242 10.58 -4.69 10.99
CA ILE A 242 9.31 -4.88 10.26
C ILE A 242 9.40 -4.28 8.85
N VAL A 243 9.89 -3.04 8.73
CA VAL A 243 9.99 -2.38 7.43
C VAL A 243 11.01 -3.06 6.53
N SER A 244 12.17 -3.47 7.08
CA SER A 244 13.17 -4.21 6.32
C SER A 244 12.62 -5.52 5.78
N SER A 245 11.97 -6.32 6.62
CA SER A 245 11.39 -7.59 6.19
C SER A 245 10.26 -7.44 5.18
N TYR A 246 9.47 -6.37 5.27
CA TYR A 246 8.49 -6.05 4.24
C TYR A 246 9.16 -5.71 2.89
N LEU A 247 10.27 -4.97 2.91
CA LEU A 247 11.06 -4.66 1.71
C LEU A 247 11.73 -5.92 1.14
N ASP A 248 12.24 -6.83 1.98
CA ASP A 248 12.76 -8.13 1.55
C ASP A 248 11.69 -8.94 0.83
N MET A 249 10.49 -8.98 1.40
CA MET A 249 9.34 -9.65 0.78
C MET A 249 8.97 -9.01 -0.56
N ALA A 250 9.07 -7.68 -0.67
CA ALA A 250 8.80 -6.98 -1.91
C ALA A 250 9.83 -7.29 -3.01
N GLU A 251 11.12 -7.31 -2.67
CA GLU A 251 12.18 -7.71 -3.60
C GLU A 251 11.98 -9.15 -4.08
N LEU A 252 11.63 -10.07 -3.17
CA LEU A 252 11.36 -11.45 -3.52
C LEU A 252 10.19 -11.59 -4.52
N GLN A 253 9.14 -10.77 -4.41
CA GLN A 253 8.07 -10.78 -5.42
C GLN A 253 8.58 -10.36 -6.80
N ALA A 254 9.39 -9.31 -6.85
CA ALA A 254 9.98 -8.84 -8.11
C ALA A 254 10.93 -9.88 -8.73
N GLU A 255 11.80 -10.50 -7.93
CA GLU A 255 12.72 -11.55 -8.39
C GLU A 255 12.00 -12.79 -8.92
N ARG A 256 10.88 -13.15 -8.29
CA ARG A 256 10.02 -14.26 -8.72
C ARG A 256 9.12 -13.91 -9.90
N HIS A 257 9.23 -12.71 -10.44
CA HIS A 257 8.38 -12.22 -11.53
C HIS A 257 6.88 -12.28 -11.19
N ILE A 258 6.55 -12.06 -9.91
CA ILE A 258 5.16 -12.04 -9.42
C ILE A 258 4.69 -10.58 -9.43
N PRO A 259 3.73 -10.22 -10.30
CA PRO A 259 3.14 -8.90 -10.27
C PRO A 259 2.29 -8.70 -9.01
N MET A 260 2.22 -7.46 -8.55
CA MET A 260 1.51 -7.11 -7.34
C MET A 260 0.50 -5.99 -7.58
N THR A 261 -0.72 -6.16 -7.07
CA THR A 261 -1.75 -5.12 -7.04
C THR A 261 -1.73 -4.33 -5.73
N MET A 262 -2.44 -3.21 -5.70
CA MET A 262 -2.69 -2.43 -4.48
C MET A 262 -3.28 -3.30 -3.37
N GLU A 263 -4.22 -4.18 -3.75
CA GLU A 263 -4.88 -5.12 -2.84
C GLU A 263 -3.90 -6.17 -2.30
N ASP A 264 -3.04 -6.72 -3.18
CA ASP A 264 -2.06 -7.74 -2.78
C ASP A 264 -1.05 -7.17 -1.78
N TRP A 265 -0.55 -5.95 -1.99
CA TRP A 265 0.34 -5.30 -1.02
C TRP A 265 -0.35 -5.06 0.32
N GLU A 266 -1.61 -4.61 0.31
CA GLU A 266 -2.35 -4.42 1.56
C GLU A 266 -2.57 -5.75 2.30
N LYS A 267 -2.98 -6.80 1.59
CA LYS A 267 -3.16 -8.15 2.16
C LYS A 267 -1.86 -8.69 2.73
N ARG A 268 -0.75 -8.59 1.99
CA ARG A 268 0.56 -9.05 2.45
C ARG A 268 1.07 -8.27 3.64
N LEU A 269 0.88 -6.94 3.68
CA LEU A 269 1.24 -6.15 4.85
C LEU A 269 0.46 -6.59 6.08
N ASN A 270 -0.86 -6.74 5.97
CA ASN A 270 -1.69 -7.18 7.08
C ASN A 270 -1.28 -8.58 7.54
N GLY A 271 -1.13 -9.53 6.60
CA GLY A 271 -0.67 -10.89 6.92
C GLY A 271 0.71 -10.90 7.58
N PHE A 272 1.63 -10.06 7.11
CA PHE A 272 2.97 -9.91 7.69
C PHE A 272 2.90 -9.44 9.15
N LEU A 273 2.05 -8.46 9.46
CA LEU A 273 1.86 -7.98 10.83
C LEU A 273 1.21 -9.04 11.73
N GLN A 274 0.25 -9.84 11.23
CA GLN A 274 -0.37 -10.93 12.00
C GLN A 274 0.60 -12.05 12.33
N LEU A 275 1.44 -12.46 11.36
CA LEU A 275 2.41 -13.55 11.54
C LEU A 275 3.46 -13.26 12.62
N TRP A 276 3.65 -11.99 12.97
CA TRP A 276 4.58 -11.56 14.02
C TRP A 276 3.91 -11.45 15.40
N ASP A 277 2.75 -12.09 15.58
CA ASP A 277 1.91 -12.03 16.79
C ASP A 277 1.60 -10.59 17.23
N LYS A 278 1.58 -9.65 16.28
CA LYS A 278 1.24 -8.26 16.56
C LYS A 278 -0.26 -8.07 16.40
N GLU A 279 -0.87 -7.45 17.39
CA GLU A 279 -2.26 -7.01 17.25
C GLU A 279 -2.36 -6.03 16.08
N ILE A 280 -3.40 -6.19 15.27
CA ILE A 280 -3.70 -5.26 14.18
C ILE A 280 -4.73 -4.26 14.66
N LEU A 281 -4.43 -2.98 14.41
CA LEU A 281 -5.38 -1.92 14.57
C LEU A 281 -6.55 -2.11 13.59
N ASN A 282 -7.72 -2.46 14.14
CA ASN A 282 -8.97 -2.67 13.38
C ASN A 282 -9.87 -1.43 13.35
N ASP A 283 -9.56 -0.41 14.16
CA ASP A 283 -10.31 0.85 14.25
C ASP A 283 -9.40 2.08 14.05
N ALA A 284 -9.90 3.28 14.34
CA ALA A 284 -9.14 4.53 14.18
C ALA A 284 -8.28 4.91 15.41
N GLY A 285 -8.26 4.07 16.46
CA GLY A 285 -7.77 4.41 17.79
C GLY A 285 -8.76 5.27 18.59
N LYS A 286 -8.41 5.56 19.84
CA LYS A 286 -9.26 6.30 20.79
C LYS A 286 -8.99 7.81 20.80
N VAL A 287 -7.84 8.24 20.27
CA VAL A 287 -7.36 9.63 20.35
C VAL A 287 -7.23 10.23 18.95
N SER A 288 -7.79 11.42 18.75
CA SER A 288 -7.64 12.15 17.49
C SER A 288 -6.28 12.83 17.38
N ALA A 289 -5.76 12.96 16.16
CA ALA A 289 -4.50 13.66 15.90
C ALA A 289 -4.51 15.12 16.40
N ALA A 290 -5.67 15.80 16.31
CA ALA A 290 -5.82 17.17 16.80
C ALA A 290 -5.71 17.25 18.33
N LEU A 291 -6.31 16.30 19.05
CA LEU A 291 -6.20 16.22 20.50
C LEU A 291 -4.77 15.94 20.95
N ALA A 292 -4.11 14.96 20.32
CA ALA A 292 -2.72 14.62 20.59
C ALA A 292 -1.78 15.80 20.36
N LYS A 293 -1.94 16.52 19.24
CA LYS A 293 -1.18 17.73 18.94
C LYS A 293 -1.38 18.79 20.02
N LYS A 294 -2.62 19.10 20.39
CA LYS A 294 -2.92 20.10 21.42
C LYS A 294 -2.33 19.72 22.77
N HIS A 295 -2.40 18.44 23.15
CA HIS A 295 -1.78 17.92 24.36
C HIS A 295 -0.27 18.13 24.36
N ALA A 296 0.42 17.66 23.32
CA ALA A 296 1.88 17.79 23.19
C ALA A 296 2.35 19.24 23.21
N GLU A 297 1.66 20.13 22.49
CA GLU A 297 1.97 21.56 22.50
C GLU A 297 1.74 22.19 23.87
N SER A 298 0.68 21.81 24.58
CA SER A 298 0.40 22.30 25.93
C SER A 298 1.45 21.84 26.94
N GLU A 299 1.94 20.60 26.81
CA GLU A 299 3.03 20.09 27.63
C GLU A 299 4.36 20.78 27.26
N PHE A 300 4.55 21.11 25.98
CA PHE A 300 5.76 21.81 25.52
C PHE A 300 5.87 23.21 26.10
N GLU A 301 4.77 23.98 26.15
CA GLU A 301 4.81 25.32 26.76
C GLU A 301 5.24 25.28 28.23
N LYS A 302 4.87 24.23 28.98
CA LYS A 302 5.32 24.03 30.36
C LYS A 302 6.78 23.62 30.42
N TYR A 303 7.20 22.71 29.55
CA TYR A 303 8.58 22.22 29.49
C TYR A 303 9.57 23.27 29.00
N ARG A 304 9.18 24.17 28.10
CA ARG A 304 10.05 25.21 27.56
C ARG A 304 10.70 26.03 28.66
N ILE A 305 9.96 26.34 29.73
CA ILE A 305 10.46 27.06 30.90
C ILE A 305 11.53 26.24 31.65
N ILE A 306 11.35 24.92 31.74
CA ILE A 306 12.32 24.00 32.36
C ILE A 306 13.58 23.91 31.50
N GLN A 307 13.41 23.71 30.19
CA GLN A 307 14.50 23.63 29.23
C GLN A 307 15.33 24.91 29.19
N ASP A 308 14.70 26.09 29.15
CA ASP A 308 15.39 27.38 29.09
C ASP A 308 16.23 27.65 30.35
N ARG A 309 15.84 27.13 31.51
CA ARG A 309 16.64 27.21 32.74
C ARG A 309 17.83 26.26 32.75
N LEU A 310 17.70 25.09 32.11
CA LEU A 310 18.74 24.05 32.08
C LEU A 310 19.70 24.21 30.90
N TYR A 311 19.33 24.98 29.88
CA TYR A 311 20.10 25.13 28.67
C TYR A 311 21.36 25.98 28.90
N LYS A 312 22.52 25.43 28.54
CA LYS A 312 23.78 26.16 28.44
C LYS A 312 24.14 26.36 26.97
N SER A 313 24.34 27.62 26.56
CA SER A 313 24.79 27.91 25.20
C SER A 313 26.23 27.46 24.99
N ASP A 314 26.66 27.34 23.73
CA ASP A 314 28.06 27.00 23.42
C ASP A 314 29.03 28.06 23.94
N PHE A 315 28.59 29.32 24.03
CA PHE A 315 29.35 30.39 24.66
C PHE A 315 29.52 30.17 26.17
N ASP A 316 28.44 29.77 26.86
CA ASP A 316 28.50 29.49 28.30
C ASP A 316 29.41 28.29 28.59
N LYS A 317 29.33 27.24 27.75
CA LYS A 317 30.22 26.06 27.85
C LYS A 317 31.68 26.44 27.60
N PHE A 318 31.96 27.32 26.62
CA PHE A 318 33.31 27.81 26.35
C PHE A 318 33.89 28.56 27.55
N LEU A 319 33.12 29.46 28.18
CA LEU A 319 33.56 30.19 29.36
C LEU A 319 33.82 29.27 30.57
N GLU A 320 33.01 28.22 30.77
CA GLU A 320 33.25 27.23 31.83
C GLU A 320 34.57 26.48 31.60
N LEU A 321 34.81 26.01 30.37
CA LEU A 321 36.05 25.33 30.01
C LEU A 321 37.28 26.22 30.19
N GLU A 322 37.21 27.50 29.78
CA GLU A 322 38.32 28.45 29.94
C GLU A 322 38.65 28.69 31.43
N ASN A 323 37.62 28.80 32.28
CA ASN A 323 37.78 28.98 33.71
C ASN A 323 38.33 27.72 34.41
N ASP A 324 37.93 26.53 33.97
CA ASP A 324 38.45 25.26 34.51
C ASP A 324 39.91 25.03 34.07
N THR A 325 40.31 25.42 32.85
CA THR A 325 41.71 25.38 32.42
C THR A 325 42.59 26.34 33.24
N LYS A 326 42.11 27.55 33.53
CA LYS A 326 42.86 28.51 34.36
C LYS A 326 43.07 28.02 35.80
N LYS A 327 42.12 27.26 36.36
CA LYS A 327 42.24 26.65 37.70
C LYS A 327 43.17 25.44 37.77
N LEU A 328 43.48 24.82 36.64
CA LEU A 328 44.43 23.70 36.55
C LEU A 328 45.87 24.16 36.31
N GLU A 329 46.05 25.42 35.88
CA GLU A 329 47.35 26.07 35.67
C GLU A 329 47.85 26.84 36.92
N GLU A 330 46.99 27.05 37.93
CA GLU A 330 47.33 27.53 39.28
C GLU A 330 47.58 26.37 40.24
#